data_AF-A0A317EX22-F1
#
_entry.id   AF-A0A317EX22-F1
#
_cell.length_a   1.000
_cell.length_b   1.000
_cell.length_c   1.000
_cell.angle_alpha   90.00
_cell.angle_beta   90.00
_cell.angle_gamma   90.00
#
_symmetry.space_group_name_H-M   'P 1'
#
loop_
_entity.id
_entity.type
_entity.pdbx_description
1 polymer ?
#
loop_
_entity_poly.entity_id
_entity_poly.type
_entity_poly.pdbx_seq_one_letter_code
_entity_poly.pdbx_strand_id
1 'polypeptide(L)'
;MTVTVLAILETDFRPEFSLGKIMNERLKKAATALQEESLKFLASVGKRDDDLVVYISYNPKYKIRWRVVNDVPKSVEEQVATVCGDLGYIPWKTNVVNVFKGNE
;
A
#
# COMPACT_ATOMS: atom_id res chain seq x y z
N MET A 1 7.10 14.30 6.21
CA MET A 1 6.59 13.46 5.12
C MET A 1 5.13 13.14 5.39
N THR A 2 4.26 13.23 4.39
CA THR A 2 2.89 12.73 4.48
C THR A 2 2.87 11.25 4.10
N VAL A 3 2.16 10.41 4.85
CA VAL A 3 2.04 8.98 4.56
C VAL A 3 0.58 8.68 4.24
N THR A 4 0.34 8.14 3.05
CA THR A 4 -0.97 7.76 2.54
C THR A 4 -0.97 6.28 2.17
N VAL A 5 -1.92 5.51 2.70
CA VAL A 5 -2.10 4.10 2.33
C VAL A 5 -3.48 3.89 1.72
N LEU A 6 -3.53 3.43 0.46
CA LEU A 6 -4.79 3.18 -0.25
C LEU A 6 -5.06 1.68 -0.40
N ALA A 7 -6.26 1.28 0.00
CA ALA A 7 -6.79 -0.06 -0.26
C ALA A 7 -7.40 -0.12 -1.67
N ILE A 8 -6.76 -0.84 -2.58
CA ILE A 8 -7.27 -1.12 -3.93
C ILE A 8 -8.19 -2.35 -3.87
N LEU A 9 -9.50 -2.09 -3.96
CA LEU A 9 -10.55 -3.09 -3.79
C LEU A 9 -10.82 -3.87 -5.09
N GLU A 10 -10.47 -3.29 -6.23
CA GLU A 10 -10.51 -3.92 -7.54
C GLU A 10 -9.46 -5.03 -7.58
N THR A 11 -9.94 -6.26 -7.76
CA THR A 11 -9.10 -7.46 -7.83
C THR A 11 -9.30 -8.14 -9.18
N ASP A 12 -8.27 -8.86 -9.64
CA ASP A 12 -8.26 -9.66 -10.86
C ASP A 12 -9.01 -10.99 -10.71
N PHE A 13 -9.49 -11.29 -9.50
CA PHE A 13 -10.33 -12.43 -9.18
C PHE A 13 -11.68 -11.95 -8.63
N ARG A 14 -12.71 -12.79 -8.72
CA ARG A 14 -14.04 -12.49 -8.18
C ARG A 14 -14.31 -13.37 -6.96
N PRO A 15 -14.21 -12.84 -5.73
CA PRO A 15 -14.69 -13.57 -4.57
C PRO A 15 -16.22 -13.66 -4.61
N GLU A 16 -16.79 -14.65 -3.91
CA GLU A 16 -18.23 -14.65 -3.64
C GLU A 16 -18.64 -13.36 -2.92
N PHE A 17 -19.87 -12.88 -3.18
CA PHE A 17 -20.31 -11.55 -2.77
C PHE A 17 -20.15 -11.28 -1.26
N SER A 18 -20.52 -12.23 -0.40
CA SER A 18 -20.40 -12.14 1.05
C SER A 18 -18.94 -12.06 1.50
N LEU A 19 -18.06 -12.86 0.89
CA LEU A 19 -16.62 -12.87 1.14
C LEU A 19 -15.97 -11.55 0.69
N GLY A 20 -16.35 -11.04 -0.49
CA GLY A 20 -15.85 -9.78 -1.03
C GLY A 20 -16.08 -8.59 -0.10
N LYS A 21 -17.28 -8.48 0.48
CA LYS A 21 -17.59 -7.42 1.45
C LYS A 21 -16.69 -7.48 2.68
N ILE A 22 -16.52 -8.68 3.26
CA ILE A 22 -15.67 -8.88 4.45
C ILE A 22 -14.21 -8.58 4.13
N MET A 23 -13.73 -9.05 2.98
CA MET A 23 -12.36 -8.78 2.51
C MET A 23 -12.11 -7.29 2.35
N ASN A 24 -13.01 -6.55 1.70
CA ASN A 24 -12.86 -5.10 1.49
C ASN A 24 -12.79 -4.35 2.83
N GLU A 25 -13.65 -4.67 3.78
CA GLU A 25 -13.61 -4.04 5.11
C GLU A 25 -12.32 -4.38 5.87
N ARG A 26 -11.82 -5.62 5.77
CA ARG A 26 -10.51 -5.99 6.33
C ARG A 26 -9.36 -5.24 5.67
N LEU A 27 -9.39 -5.07 4.35
CA LEU A 27 -8.33 -4.37 3.63
C LEU A 27 -8.30 -2.88 3.96
N LYS A 28 -9.47 -2.22 4.08
CA LYS A 28 -9.55 -0.83 4.54
C LYS A 28 -8.96 -0.67 5.94
N LYS A 29 -9.32 -1.54 6.88
CA LYS A 29 -8.74 -1.54 8.24
C LYS A 29 -7.23 -1.76 8.22
N ALA A 30 -6.75 -2.68 7.38
CA ALA A 30 -5.32 -2.91 7.19
C ALA A 30 -4.61 -1.68 6.62
N ALA A 31 -5.23 -0.93 5.69
CA ALA A 31 -4.67 0.30 5.16
C ALA A 31 -4.56 1.38 6.25
N THR A 32 -5.62 1.59 7.02
CA THR A 32 -5.62 2.53 8.15
C THR A 32 -4.55 2.17 9.18
N ALA A 33 -4.47 0.91 9.60
CA ALA A 33 -3.46 0.47 10.57
C ALA A 33 -2.03 0.60 10.01
N LEU A 34 -1.82 0.28 8.73
CA LEU A 34 -0.51 0.46 8.09
C LEU A 34 -0.10 1.94 8.08
N GLN A 35 -1.03 2.85 7.80
CA GLN A 35 -0.80 4.29 7.77
C GLN A 35 -0.56 4.89 9.16
N GLU A 36 -1.47 4.63 10.09
CA GLU A 36 -1.57 5.35 11.37
C GLU A 36 -0.72 4.72 12.48
N GLU A 37 -0.30 3.48 12.32
CA GLU A 37 0.48 2.77 13.33
C GLU A 37 1.84 2.36 12.75
N SER A 38 1.83 1.52 11.72
CA SER A 38 3.03 0.81 11.28
C SER A 38 4.03 1.70 10.52
N LEU A 39 3.54 2.65 9.70
CA LEU A 39 4.37 3.58 8.93
C LEU A 39 4.38 5.01 9.50
N LYS A 40 3.67 5.25 10.61
CA LYS A 40 3.55 6.59 11.21
C LYS A 40 4.90 7.24 11.53
N PHE A 41 5.91 6.44 11.88
CA PHE A 41 7.26 6.94 12.17
C PHE A 41 7.93 7.61 10.96
N LEU A 42 7.57 7.26 9.73
CA LEU A 42 8.11 7.89 8.52
C LEU A 42 7.69 9.36 8.40
N ALA A 43 6.55 9.72 9.00
CA ALA A 43 6.10 11.11 9.05
C ALA A 43 7.11 12.03 9.77
N SER A 44 7.85 11.50 10.75
CA SER A 44 8.89 12.22 11.50
C SER A 44 10.30 12.14 10.90
N VAL A 45 10.54 11.28 9.91
CA VAL A 45 11.88 11.03 9.34
C VAL A 45 12.12 11.85 8.07
N GLY A 46 11.10 12.04 7.22
CA GLY A 46 11.25 12.74 5.94
C GLY A 46 11.18 14.27 6.06
N LYS A 47 11.49 14.98 4.97
CA LYS A 47 11.24 16.43 4.90
C LYS A 47 9.75 16.71 4.97
N ARG A 48 9.38 17.92 5.39
CA ARG A 48 7.98 18.32 5.57
C ARG A 48 7.16 18.19 4.28
N ASP A 49 7.83 18.30 3.12
CA ASP A 49 7.20 18.31 1.79
C ASP A 49 7.29 16.95 1.05
N ASP A 50 7.93 15.93 1.64
CA ASP A 50 7.98 14.60 1.03
C ASP A 50 6.62 13.90 1.19
N ASP A 51 6.16 13.16 0.17
CA ASP A 51 4.96 12.32 0.24
C ASP A 51 5.33 10.84 0.04
N LEU A 52 4.62 9.94 0.72
CA LEU A 52 4.73 8.50 0.56
C LEU A 52 3.34 7.93 0.34
N VAL A 53 3.11 7.36 -0.83
CA VAL A 53 1.87 6.71 -1.20
C VAL A 53 2.11 5.21 -1.38
N VAL A 54 1.44 4.42 -0.55
CA VAL A 54 1.50 2.96 -0.58
C VAL A 54 0.14 2.40 -0.99
N TYR A 55 0.11 1.53 -2.00
CA TYR A 55 -1.08 0.78 -2.35
C TYR A 55 -1.03 -0.60 -1.74
N ILE A 56 -2.15 -1.05 -1.18
CA ILE A 56 -2.36 -2.44 -0.77
C ILE A 56 -3.58 -3.04 -1.46
N SER A 57 -3.50 -4.33 -1.78
CA SER A 57 -4.60 -5.08 -2.41
C SER A 57 -4.50 -6.55 -2.06
N TYR A 58 -5.54 -7.34 -2.35
CA TYR A 58 -5.42 -8.79 -2.30
C TYR A 58 -4.88 -9.35 -3.62
N ASN A 59 -4.13 -10.45 -3.51
CA ASN A 59 -3.88 -11.34 -4.64
C ASN A 59 -4.90 -12.49 -4.68
N PRO A 60 -4.91 -13.33 -5.73
CA PRO A 60 -5.84 -14.48 -5.82
C PRO A 60 -5.72 -15.52 -4.70
N LYS A 61 -4.64 -15.49 -3.90
CA LYS A 61 -4.44 -16.35 -2.72
C LYS A 61 -4.90 -15.66 -1.43
N TYR A 62 -5.63 -14.54 -1.53
CA TYR A 62 -6.12 -13.71 -0.43
C TYR A 62 -5.01 -13.20 0.51
N LYS A 63 -3.78 -13.07 -0.01
CA LYS A 63 -2.68 -12.40 0.69
C LYS A 63 -2.66 -10.94 0.30
N ILE A 64 -2.40 -10.08 1.28
CA ILE A 64 -2.20 -8.65 1.04
C ILE A 64 -0.86 -8.47 0.30
N ARG A 65 -0.90 -7.73 -0.80
CA ARG A 65 0.27 -7.28 -1.55
C ARG A 65 0.38 -5.77 -1.45
N TRP A 66 1.60 -5.24 -1.50
CA TRP A 66 1.87 -3.81 -1.30
C TRP A 66 2.84 -3.24 -2.34
N ARG A 67 2.75 -1.95 -2.64
CA ARG A 67 3.76 -1.23 -3.43
C ARG A 67 3.79 0.26 -3.07
N VAL A 68 4.96 0.89 -3.15
CA VAL A 68 5.06 2.34 -3.27
C VAL A 68 4.69 2.73 -4.72
N VAL A 69 3.98 3.85 -4.89
CA VAL A 69 3.49 4.29 -6.22
C VAL A 69 4.01 5.63 -6.68
N ASN A 70 4.75 6.34 -5.83
CA ASN A 70 5.41 7.59 -6.14
C ASN A 70 6.92 7.48 -5.89
N ASP A 71 7.71 8.38 -6.46
CA ASP A 71 9.15 8.38 -6.26
C ASP A 71 9.49 8.80 -4.82
N VAL A 72 10.27 7.97 -4.13
CA VAL A 72 10.79 8.23 -2.79
C VAL A 72 12.25 7.78 -2.70
N PRO A 73 13.05 8.27 -1.73
CA PRO A 73 14.39 7.76 -1.51
C PRO A 73 14.39 6.25 -1.26
N LYS A 74 15.38 5.54 -1.79
CA LYS A 74 15.51 4.08 -1.64
C LYS A 74 15.46 3.60 -0.19
N SER A 75 16.01 4.37 0.74
CA SER A 75 15.96 4.06 2.17
C SER A 75 14.54 4.02 2.72
N VAL A 76 13.61 4.82 2.17
CA VAL A 76 12.19 4.81 2.54
C VAL A 76 11.52 3.55 1.98
N GLU A 77 11.82 3.17 0.74
CA GLU A 77 11.31 1.92 0.15
C GLU A 77 11.75 0.69 0.97
N GLU A 78 13.00 0.65 1.41
CA GLU A 78 13.55 -0.44 2.24
C GLU A 78 12.88 -0.51 3.62
N GLN A 79 12.56 0.63 4.22
CA GLN A 79 11.80 0.69 5.48
C GLN A 79 10.36 0.20 5.31
N VAL A 80 9.66 0.65 4.26
CA VAL A 80 8.31 0.16 3.94
C VAL A 80 8.35 -1.35 3.67
N ALA A 81 9.37 -1.84 2.95
CA ALA A 81 9.54 -3.26 2.66
C ALA A 81 9.72 -4.10 3.92
N THR A 82 10.51 -3.62 4.87
CA THR A 82 10.74 -4.28 6.16
C THR A 82 9.43 -4.38 6.93
N VAL A 83 8.75 -3.24 7.14
CA VAL A 83 7.47 -3.18 7.89
C VAL A 83 6.40 -4.06 7.24
N CYS A 84 6.23 -3.97 5.92
CA CYS A 84 5.25 -4.79 5.21
C CYS A 84 5.61 -6.29 5.25
N GLY A 85 6.90 -6.62 5.21
CA GLY A 85 7.40 -7.99 5.36
C GLY A 85 7.07 -8.59 6.72
N ASP A 86 7.27 -7.83 7.79
CA ASP A 86 6.96 -8.24 9.18
C ASP A 86 5.46 -8.49 9.39
N LEU A 87 4.60 -7.74 8.67
CA LEU A 87 3.15 -7.94 8.63
C LEU A 87 2.71 -9.12 7.73
N GLY A 88 3.66 -9.77 7.04
CA GLY A 88 3.40 -10.87 6.10
C GLY A 88 2.80 -10.42 4.76
N TYR A 89 2.91 -9.14 4.41
CA TYR A 89 2.47 -8.61 3.12
C TYR A 89 3.53 -8.86 2.06
N ILE A 90 3.10 -9.03 0.81
CA ILE A 90 3.98 -9.46 -0.28
C ILE A 90 4.25 -8.29 -1.23
N PRO A 91 5.48 -8.08 -1.73
CA PRO A 91 5.75 -7.06 -2.74
C PRO A 91 4.86 -7.24 -3.99
N TRP A 92 4.17 -6.18 -4.36
CA TRP A 92 3.34 -6.11 -5.56
C TRP A 92 4.18 -5.63 -6.74
N LYS A 93 4.84 -6.59 -7.39
CA LYS A 93 5.57 -6.35 -8.63
C LYS A 93 4.58 -6.22 -9.79
N THR A 94 4.43 -5.03 -10.35
CA THR A 94 3.75 -4.85 -11.65
C THR A 94 4.80 -4.55 -12.71
N ASN A 95 4.72 -5.20 -13.86
CA ASN A 95 5.54 -4.86 -15.03
C ASN A 95 5.16 -3.52 -15.68
N VAL A 96 4.27 -2.73 -15.07
CA VAL A 96 3.77 -1.47 -15.60
C VAL A 96 3.91 -0.39 -14.53
N VAL A 97 4.83 0.54 -14.78
CA VAL A 97 4.91 1.81 -14.07
C VAL A 97 3.72 2.63 -14.55
N ASN A 98 2.71 2.83 -13.69
CA ASN A 98 1.66 3.80 -13.98
C ASN A 98 2.23 5.20 -13.79
N VAL A 99 2.86 5.74 -14.83
CA VAL A 99 3.19 7.16 -14.91
C VAL A 99 1.87 7.91 -15.12
N PHE A 100 1.31 8.45 -14.04
CA PHE A 100 0.28 9.48 -14.16
C PHE A 100 0.96 10.76 -14.65
N LYS A 101 0.84 11.05 -15.95
CA LYS A 101 1.04 12.42 -16.44
C LYS A 101 -0.21 13.21 -16.08
N GLY A 102 -0.10 14.14 -15.14
CA GLY A 102 -1.12 15.16 -14.95
C GLY A 102 -1.26 15.95 -16.26
N ASN A 103 -2.49 16.13 -16.74
CA ASN A 103 -2.74 17.03 -17.86
C ASN A 103 -2.45 18.46 -17.39
N GLU A 104 -1.58 19.14 -18.14
CA GLU A 104 -1.44 20.61 -18.14
C GLU A 104 -2.74 21.30 -18.55
#